data_AF-A0A7W0W748-F1
#
_entry.id   AF-A0A7W0W748-F1
#
_cell.length_a   1.000
_cell.length_b   1.000
_cell.length_c   1.000
_cell.angle_alpha   90.00
_cell.angle_beta   90.00
_cell.angle_gamma   90.00
#
_symmetry.space_group_name_H-M   'P 1'
#
loop_
_entity.id
_entity.type
_entity.pdbx_description
1 polymer ?
#
loop_
_entity_poly.entity_id
_entity_poly.type
_entity_poly.pdbx_seq_one_letter_code
_entity_poly.pdbx_strand_id
1 'polypeptide(L)'
;MGFLDALFGRGGAKKAPADAGIQRTVRCNRCGALINLRIDSRNDLSLNDEGTAFFVRKTLVDSTCFTRIELEMTFDLSRRETGCEVRGGTLEQ
;
A
#
# COMPACT_ATOMS: atom_id res chain seq x y z
N MET A 1 41.90 -14.64 8.50
CA MET A 1 40.98 -13.88 7.63
C MET A 1 39.86 -14.83 7.22
N GLY A 2 38.68 -14.75 7.83
CA GLY A 2 37.60 -15.75 7.62
C GLY A 2 36.33 -15.48 8.41
N PHE A 3 36.37 -14.54 9.36
CA PHE A 3 35.19 -14.09 10.10
C PHE A 3 34.18 -13.33 9.22
N LEU A 4 34.67 -12.54 8.25
CA LEU A 4 33.80 -11.78 7.35
C LEU A 4 33.12 -12.66 6.29
N ASP A 5 33.72 -13.79 5.92
CA ASP A 5 33.15 -14.72 4.92
C ASP A 5 31.89 -15.43 5.47
N ALA A 6 31.88 -15.75 6.76
CA ALA A 6 30.70 -16.30 7.44
C ALA A 6 29.54 -15.29 7.59
N LEU A 7 29.84 -13.98 7.50
CA LEU A 7 28.87 -12.90 7.66
C LEU A 7 28.28 -12.45 6.31
N PHE A 8 29.03 -12.60 5.22
CA PHE A 8 28.61 -12.15 3.88
C PHE A 8 28.48 -13.26 2.83
N GLY A 9 28.81 -14.52 3.16
CA GLY A 9 28.96 -15.59 2.18
C GLY A 9 28.23 -16.89 2.52
N ARG A 10 26.89 -16.93 2.39
CA ARG A 10 26.23 -18.19 1.97
C ARG A 10 24.92 -17.92 1.24
N GLY A 11 25.03 -17.96 -0.09
CA GLY A 11 23.93 -17.92 -1.03
C GLY A 11 22.96 -19.10 -0.87
N GLY A 12 21.93 -18.89 -0.07
CA GLY A 12 20.62 -19.45 -0.35
C GLY A 12 19.82 -18.35 -1.01
N ALA A 13 19.37 -18.55 -2.25
CA ALA A 13 18.26 -17.80 -2.80
C ALA A 13 17.04 -18.10 -1.92
N LYS A 14 16.95 -17.45 -0.76
CA LYS A 14 15.71 -17.36 -0.01
C LYS A 14 14.77 -16.68 -0.98
N LYS A 15 13.74 -17.41 -1.43
CA LYS A 15 12.57 -16.84 -2.11
C LYS A 15 12.30 -15.52 -1.38
N ALA A 16 12.46 -14.40 -2.07
CA ALA A 16 12.13 -13.12 -1.50
C ALA A 16 10.73 -13.28 -0.88
N PRO A 17 10.53 -12.89 0.38
CA PRO A 17 9.22 -13.04 1.02
C PRO A 17 8.18 -12.44 0.08
N ALA A 18 7.06 -13.14 -0.12
CA ALA A 18 5.99 -12.68 -1.01
C ALA A 18 5.71 -11.20 -0.72
N ASP A 19 5.79 -10.36 -1.76
CA ASP A 19 5.57 -8.93 -1.60
C ASP A 19 4.16 -8.73 -1.05
N ALA A 20 4.10 -8.21 0.18
CA ALA A 20 2.85 -7.95 0.88
C ALA A 20 2.26 -6.58 0.49
N GLY A 21 2.81 -5.97 -0.56
CA GLY A 21 2.44 -4.67 -1.09
C GLY A 21 1.22 -4.77 -1.99
N ILE A 22 0.18 -4.02 -1.64
CA ILE A 22 -0.99 -3.79 -2.46
C ILE A 22 -0.72 -2.54 -3.30
N GLN A 23 -0.63 -2.71 -4.61
CA GLN A 23 -0.42 -1.60 -5.55
C GLN A 23 -1.78 -1.04 -6.00
N ARG A 24 -1.93 0.28 -5.96
CA ARG A 24 -3.13 0.98 -6.42
C ARG A 24 -2.73 2.17 -7.27
N THR A 25 -3.49 2.40 -8.33
CA THR A 25 -3.33 3.57 -9.18
C THR A 25 -4.58 4.42 -9.06
N VAL A 26 -4.41 5.69 -8.74
CA VAL A 26 -5.52 6.64 -8.61
C VAL A 26 -5.35 7.75 -9.63
N ARG A 27 -6.38 7.97 -10.44
CA ARG A 27 -6.47 9.07 -11.37
C ARG A 27 -7.12 10.28 -10.70
N CYS A 28 -6.48 11.44 -10.77
CA CYS A 28 -7.05 12.70 -10.29
C CYS A 28 -8.24 13.13 -11.17
N ASN A 29 -9.38 13.46 -10.56
CA ASN A 29 -10.57 13.91 -11.30
C ASN A 29 -10.42 15.33 -11.87
N ARG A 30 -9.49 16.14 -11.34
CA ARG A 30 -9.29 17.54 -11.76
C ARG A 30 -8.35 17.68 -12.95
N CYS A 31 -7.15 17.11 -12.87
CA CYS A 31 -6.11 17.25 -13.90
C CYS A 31 -5.84 15.96 -14.68
N GLY A 32 -6.37 14.81 -14.23
CA GLY A 32 -6.12 13.51 -14.87
C GLY A 32 -4.77 12.87 -14.54
N ALA A 33 -3.95 13.47 -13.67
CA ALA A 33 -2.68 12.88 -13.26
C ALA A 33 -2.88 11.51 -12.59
N LEU A 34 -1.98 10.57 -12.87
CA LEU A 34 -1.97 9.24 -12.27
C LEU A 34 -1.02 9.22 -11.08
N ILE A 35 -1.50 8.69 -9.95
CA ILE A 35 -0.73 8.52 -8.72
C ILE A 35 -0.65 7.03 -8.42
N ASN A 36 0.56 6.49 -8.40
CA ASN A 36 0.81 5.11 -7.97
C ASN A 36 1.08 5.08 -6.47
N LEU A 37 0.39 4.20 -5.76
CA LEU A 37 0.50 4.01 -4.33
C LEU A 37 0.79 2.53 -4.03
N ARG A 38 1.76 2.29 -3.16
CA ARG A 38 1.98 1.00 -2.51
C ARG A 38 1.47 1.06 -1.07
N ILE A 39 0.61 0.12 -0.70
CA ILE A 39 0.13 -0.08 0.68
C ILE A 39 0.74 -1.38 1.18
N ASP A 40 1.50 -1.31 2.27
CA ASP A 40 2.03 -2.49 2.92
C ASP A 40 0.96 -3.11 3.82
N SER A 41 0.43 -4.27 3.43
CA SER A 41 -0.63 -4.93 4.19
C SER A 41 -0.23 -5.27 5.62
N ARG A 42 1.07 -5.32 5.96
CA ARG A 42 1.54 -5.61 7.33
C ARG A 42 1.71 -4.37 8.18
N ASN A 43 2.04 -3.24 7.57
CA ASN A 43 2.51 -2.05 8.29
C ASN A 43 1.60 -0.81 8.13
N ASP A 44 0.79 -0.75 7.08
CA ASP A 44 -0.11 0.39 6.82
C ASP A 44 -1.53 0.16 7.36
N LEU A 45 -1.92 -1.08 7.62
CA LEU A 45 -3.27 -1.42 8.08
C LEU A 45 -3.43 -1.16 9.58
N SER A 46 -4.48 -0.41 9.93
CA SER A 46 -4.93 -0.21 11.31
C SER A 46 -6.14 -1.10 11.60
N LEU A 47 -6.21 -1.67 12.80
CA LEU A 47 -7.41 -2.37 13.27
C LEU A 47 -8.47 -1.33 13.66
N ASN A 48 -9.74 -1.55 13.29
CA ASN A 48 -10.83 -0.70 13.75
C ASN A 48 -11.08 -0.85 15.27
N ASP A 49 -11.80 0.10 15.86
CA ASP A 49 -12.09 0.11 17.30
C ASP A 49 -12.80 -1.15 17.79
N GLU A 50 -13.61 -1.79 16.94
CA GLU A 50 -14.34 -3.02 17.27
C GLU A 50 -13.48 -4.29 17.18
N GLY A 51 -12.29 -4.21 16.57
CA GLY A 51 -11.41 -5.37 16.36
C GLY A 51 -11.90 -6.35 15.29
N THR A 52 -12.81 -5.93 14.42
CA THR A 52 -13.51 -6.78 13.42
C THR A 52 -12.99 -6.61 12.00
N ALA A 53 -12.30 -5.51 11.71
CA ALA A 53 -11.81 -5.19 10.37
C ALA A 53 -10.52 -4.38 10.41
N PHE A 54 -9.75 -4.44 9.34
CA PHE A 54 -8.63 -3.52 9.12
C PHE A 54 -9.04 -2.40 8.18
N PHE A 55 -8.39 -1.26 8.31
CA PHE A 55 -8.58 -0.13 7.40
C PHE A 55 -7.25 0.61 7.17
N VAL A 56 -7.18 1.35 6.07
CA VAL A 56 -6.10 2.28 5.78
C VAL A 56 -6.69 3.55 5.18
N ARG A 57 -6.15 4.70 5.60
CA ARG A 57 -6.53 6.02 5.08
C ARG A 57 -5.28 6.72 4.59
N LYS A 58 -5.28 7.14 3.32
CA LYS A 58 -4.18 7.86 2.69
C LYS A 58 -4.71 9.13 2.03
N THR A 59 -3.98 10.22 2.21
CA THR A 59 -4.18 11.45 1.43
C THR A 59 -3.10 11.49 0.36
N LEU A 60 -3.52 11.45 -0.89
CA LEU A 60 -2.66 11.54 -2.05
C LEU A 60 -2.64 12.98 -2.56
N VAL A 61 -1.49 13.41 -3.05
CA VAL A 61 -1.31 14.73 -3.68
C VAL A 61 -0.46 14.52 -4.93
N ASP A 62 -0.97 14.98 -6.07
CA ASP A 62 -0.25 14.93 -7.34
C ASP A 62 0.68 16.15 -7.50
N SER A 63 1.65 16.05 -8.41
CA SER A 63 2.59 17.14 -8.71
C SER A 63 2.10 18.15 -9.76
N THR A 64 0.88 18.00 -10.27
CA THR A 64 0.35 18.83 -11.38
C THR A 64 -0.58 19.92 -10.87
N CYS A 65 -1.63 19.56 -10.12
CA CYS A 65 -2.62 20.49 -9.58
C CYS A 65 -2.67 20.52 -8.05
N PHE A 66 -1.85 19.69 -7.39
CA PHE A 66 -1.65 19.65 -5.93
C PHE A 66 -2.95 19.49 -5.16
N THR A 67 -3.96 18.86 -5.77
CA THR A 67 -5.23 18.59 -5.09
C THR A 67 -5.08 17.40 -4.17
N ARG A 68 -5.82 17.43 -3.05
CA ARG A 68 -5.90 16.30 -2.13
C ARG A 68 -6.93 15.30 -2.65
N ILE A 69 -6.52 14.05 -2.69
CA ILE A 69 -7.37 12.91 -2.99
C ILE A 69 -7.35 12.02 -1.74
N GLU A 70 -8.52 11.69 -1.21
CA GLU A 70 -8.63 10.83 -0.03
C GLU A 70 -8.94 9.41 -0.50
N LEU A 71 -8.12 8.46 -0.07
CA LEU A 71 -8.30 7.03 -0.28
C LEU A 71 -8.56 6.37 1.07
N GLU A 72 -9.67 5.66 1.18
CA GLU A 72 -10.00 4.82 2.31
C GLU A 72 -10.24 3.39 1.81
N MET A 73 -9.56 2.42 2.41
CA MET A 73 -9.76 1.01 2.09
C MET A 73 -10.02 0.21 3.35
N THR A 74 -10.91 -0.76 3.25
CA THR A 74 -11.28 -1.67 4.34
C THR A 74 -10.94 -3.10 3.94
N PHE A 75 -10.58 -3.90 4.95
CA PHE A 75 -10.15 -5.28 4.79
C PHE A 75 -10.76 -6.15 5.88
N ASP A 76 -10.97 -7.43 5.56
CA ASP A 76 -11.33 -8.44 6.55
C ASP A 76 -10.13 -8.79 7.47
N LEU A 77 -10.38 -9.61 8.50
CA LEU A 77 -9.32 -10.08 9.42
C LEU A 77 -8.23 -10.93 8.74
N SER A 78 -8.49 -11.46 7.55
CA SER A 78 -7.50 -12.14 6.71
C SER A 78 -6.72 -11.17 5.81
N ARG A 79 -6.88 -9.85 6.00
CA ARG A 79 -6.28 -8.76 5.22
C ARG A 79 -6.66 -8.80 3.74
N ARG A 80 -7.82 -9.36 3.40
CA ARG A 80 -8.39 -9.26 2.04
C ARG A 80 -9.24 -8.01 1.95
N GLU A 81 -9.08 -7.27 0.85
CA GLU A 81 -9.86 -6.05 0.61
C GLU A 81 -11.35 -6.38 0.54
N THR A 82 -12.14 -5.63 1.29
CA THR A 82 -13.61 -5.72 1.33
C THR A 82 -14.28 -4.47 0.80
N GLY A 83 -13.55 -3.35 0.74
CA GLY A 83 -14.06 -2.09 0.23
C GLY A 83 -12.96 -1.08 -0.04
N CYS A 84 -13.24 -0.17 -0.98
CA CYS A 84 -12.37 0.95 -1.30
C CYS A 84 -13.22 2.16 -1.70
N GLU A 85 -12.99 3.30 -1.07
CA GLU A 85 -13.60 4.58 -1.41
C GLU A 85 -12.50 5.59 -1.77
N VAL A 86 -12.71 6.31 -2.88
CA VAL A 86 -11.80 7.37 -3.32
C VAL A 86 -12.59 8.66 -3.50
N ARG A 87 -12.13 9.74 -2.87
CA ARG A 87 -12.71 11.08 -2.98
C ARG A 87 -11.74 12.01 -3.69
N GLY A 88 -12.20 12.69 -4.74
CA GLY A 88 -11.36 13.58 -5.57
C GLY A 88 -10.55 12.86 -6.65
N GLY A 89 -10.70 11.55 -6.78
CA GLY A 89 -10.06 10.72 -7.80
C GLY A 89 -10.89 9.47 -8.12
N THR A 90 -10.37 8.64 -9.02
CA THR A 90 -10.96 7.36 -9.42
C THR A 90 -9.88 6.28 -9.40
N LEU A 91 -10.22 5.07 -8.94
CA LEU A 91 -9.31 3.93 -9.05
C LEU A 91 -9.18 3.49 -10.51
N GLU A 92 -7.93 3.32 -10.95
CA GLU A 92 -7.62 2.66 -12.22
C GLU A 92 -7.30 1.18 -11.91
N GLN A 93 -7.80 0.27 -12.76
CA GLN A 93 -7.64 -1.18 -12.62
C GLN A 93 -6.35 -1.69 -13.25
#